data_AF-A0A7L5Z152-F1
#
_entry.id   AF-A0A7L5Z152-F1
#
_cell.length_a   1.000
_cell.length_b   1.000
_cell.length_c   1.000
_cell.angle_alpha   90.00
_cell.angle_beta   90.00
_cell.angle_gamma   90.00
#
_symmetry.space_group_name_H-M   'P 1'
#
loop_
_entity.id
_entity.type
_entity.pdbx_description
1 polymer ?
#
loop_
_entity_poly.entity_id
_entity_poly.type
_entity_poly.pdbx_seq_one_letter_code
_entity_poly.pdbx_strand_id
1 'polypeptide(L)' 'MTPKGDRIDAKVGEPVTFIVQSDRAGGLHVHSSPEQTPEFVKGMSILEVVIDRPGLVEVEEHESGALIVQLEVR' A
#
# COMPACT_ATOMS: atom_id res chain seq x y z
N MET A 1 3.75 10.29 7.90
CA MET A 1 3.90 9.82 6.50
C MET A 1 4.15 11.03 5.60
N THR A 2 5.18 11.00 4.76
CA THR A 2 5.27 11.89 3.59
C THR A 2 5.06 10.99 2.37
N PRO A 3 3.89 11.05 1.70
CA PRO A 3 3.69 10.31 0.47
C PRO A 3 4.67 10.84 -0.59
N LYS A 4 5.35 9.93 -1.28
CA LYS A 4 6.29 10.30 -2.36
C LYS A 4 5.78 9.91 -3.73
N GLY A 5 4.83 8.97 -3.81
CA GLY A 5 4.31 8.45 -5.07
C GLY A 5 5.38 7.73 -5.91
N ASP A 6 6.46 7.29 -5.25
CA ASP A 6 7.57 6.60 -5.90
C ASP A 6 7.07 5.32 -6.58
N ARG A 7 7.73 4.94 -7.68
CA ARG A 7 7.44 3.69 -8.38
C ARG A 7 8.45 2.63 -7.97
N ILE A 8 7.95 1.46 -7.57
CA ILE A 8 8.76 0.35 -7.06
C ILE A 8 8.36 -0.94 -7.76
N ASP A 9 9.35 -1.74 -8.15
CA ASP A 9 9.12 -3.08 -8.68
C ASP A 9 8.66 -4.04 -7.58
N ALA A 10 7.60 -4.80 -7.85
CA ALA A 10 7.14 -5.90 -7.02
C ALA A 10 6.95 -7.15 -7.88
N LYS A 11 6.87 -8.31 -7.25
CA LYS A 11 6.64 -9.57 -7.95
C LYS A 11 5.25 -10.10 -7.68
N VAL A 12 4.64 -10.72 -8.69
CA VAL A 12 3.36 -11.39 -8.54
C VAL A 12 3.40 -12.43 -7.42
N GLY A 13 2.44 -12.35 -6.49
CA GLY A 13 2.28 -13.30 -5.39
C GLY A 13 3.31 -13.20 -4.26
N GLU A 14 4.32 -12.33 -4.36
CA GLU A 14 5.23 -12.04 -3.24
C GLU A 14 4.67 -10.88 -2.39
N PRO A 15 4.69 -11.00 -1.05
CA PRO A 15 4.18 -9.95 -0.17
C PRO A 15 5.06 -8.70 -0.22
N VAL A 16 4.42 -7.55 -0.35
CA VAL A 16 5.04 -6.24 -0.13
C VAL A 16 4.77 -5.80 1.31
N THR A 17 5.83 -5.59 2.08
CA THR A 17 5.73 -5.15 3.47
C THR A 17 5.67 -3.63 3.56
N PHE A 18 4.60 -3.11 4.15
CA PHE A 18 4.45 -1.70 4.49
C PHE A 18 4.76 -1.49 5.97
N ILE A 19 5.79 -0.70 6.26
CA ILE A 19 6.08 -0.22 7.61
C ILE A 19 5.48 1.18 7.75
N VAL A 20 4.35 1.27 8.42
CA VAL A 20 3.59 2.52 8.57
C VAL A 20 3.86 3.13 9.93
N GLN A 21 4.39 4.36 9.95
CA GLN A 21 4.47 5.20 11.15
C GLN A 21 3.45 6.33 11.01
N SER A 22 2.45 6.33 11.88
CA SER A 22 1.34 7.29 11.87
C SER A 22 1.07 7.87 13.25
N ASP A 23 0.57 9.10 13.31
CA ASP A 23 0.11 9.76 14.55
C ASP A 23 -1.38 9.51 14.85
N ARG A 24 -2.07 8.82 13.93
CA ARG A 24 -3.48 8.41 14.00
C ARG A 24 -3.70 7.00 13.42
N ALA A 25 -4.85 6.39 13.70
CA ALA A 25 -5.30 5.21 12.97
C ALA A 25 -5.78 5.60 11.56
N GLY A 26 -5.79 4.63 10.64
CA GLY A 26 -6.21 4.81 9.25
C GLY A 26 -6.09 3.52 8.45
N GLY A 27 -6.07 3.62 7.13
CA GLY A 27 -5.90 2.47 6.24
C GLY A 27 -5.20 2.84 4.94
N LEU A 28 -4.67 1.83 4.27
CA LEU A 28 -4.23 1.95 2.88
C LEU A 28 -5.39 1.58 1.95
N HIS A 29 -5.48 2.20 0.78
CA HIS A 29 -6.34 1.76 -0.30
C HIS A 29 -5.44 1.21 -1.41
N VAL A 30 -5.51 -0.09 -1.66
CA VAL A 30 -4.72 -0.77 -2.70
C VAL A 30 -5.63 -1.01 -3.91
N HIS A 31 -5.36 -0.35 -5.04
CA HIS A 31 -6.12 -0.47 -6.29
C HIS A 31 -5.81 -1.77 -7.03
N SER A 32 -5.90 -2.90 -6.33
CA SER A 32 -5.70 -4.25 -6.87
C SER A 32 -7.02 -4.94 -7.20
N SER A 33 -6.95 -6.16 -7.72
CA SER A 33 -8.14 -7.00 -7.91
C SER A 33 -7.85 -8.41 -7.39
N PRO A 34 -8.44 -8.83 -6.25
CA PRO A 34 -9.42 -8.06 -5.45
C PRO A 34 -8.85 -6.78 -4.83
N GLU A 35 -9.71 -5.82 -4.53
CA GLU A 35 -9.35 -4.61 -3.78
C GLU A 35 -8.93 -5.00 -2.35
N GLN A 36 -7.98 -4.27 -1.77
CA GLN A 36 -7.51 -4.50 -0.40
C GLN A 36 -7.44 -3.17 0.36
N THR A 37 -7.89 -3.19 1.61
CA THR A 37 -7.89 -2.00 2.49
C THR A 37 -7.28 -2.32 3.87
N PRO A 38 -5.97 -2.61 3.95
CA PRO A 38 -5.36 -2.95 5.23
C PRO A 38 -5.32 -1.75 6.18
N GLU A 39 -5.74 -1.96 7.41
CA GLU A 39 -5.82 -0.93 8.45
C GLU A 39 -4.52 -0.84 9.25
N PHE A 40 -4.16 0.38 9.69
CA PHE A 40 -3.06 0.63 10.61
C PHE A 40 -3.52 1.45 11.82
N VAL A 41 -2.80 1.31 12.93
CA VAL A 41 -3.07 2.05 14.18
C VAL A 41 -2.15 3.25 14.33
N LYS A 42 -2.48 4.12 15.29
CA LYS A 42 -1.54 5.13 15.78
C LYS A 42 -0.27 4.47 16.30
N GLY A 43 0.89 4.99 15.91
CA GLY A 43 2.20 4.42 16.18
C GLY A 43 2.75 3.69 14.96
N MET A 44 3.36 2.53 15.20
CA MET A 44 3.95 1.69 14.15
C MET A 44 3.01 0.53 13.82
N SER A 45 2.82 0.24 12.54
CA SER A 45 2.13 -0.95 12.03
C SER A 45 2.97 -1.60 10.93
N ILE A 46 2.92 -2.93 10.85
CA ILE A 46 3.53 -3.71 9.77
C ILE A 46 2.38 -4.42 9.05
N LEU A 47 2.25 -4.15 7.76
CA LEU A 47 1.19 -4.69 6.91
C LEU A 47 1.82 -5.46 5.76
N GLU A 48 1.18 -6.55 5.33
CA GLU A 48 1.55 -7.30 4.15
C GLU A 48 0.43 -7.18 3.12
N VAL A 49 0.81 -6.81 1.90
CA VAL A 49 -0.09 -6.74 0.75
C VAL A 49 0.45 -7.68 -0.31
N VAL A 50 -0.40 -8.57 -0.81
CA VAL A 50 -0.05 -9.51 -1.89
C VAL A 50 -0.83 -9.13 -3.14
N ILE A 51 -0.14 -9.02 -4.28
CA ILE A 51 -0.76 -8.73 -5.57
C ILE A 51 -0.57 -9.95 -6.49
N ASP A 52 -1.68 -10.62 -6.81
CA ASP A 52 -1.66 -11.88 -7.57
C ASP A 52 -1.75 -11.68 -9.09
N ARG A 53 -1.79 -10.42 -9.55
CA ARG A 53 -1.93 -10.08 -10.98
C ARG A 53 -0.87 -9.05 -11.37
N PRO A 54 -0.19 -9.24 -12.50
CA PRO A 54 0.76 -8.25 -12.99
C PRO A 54 0.03 -6.96 -13.40
N GLY A 55 0.76 -5.85 -13.35
CA GLY A 55 0.23 -4.53 -13.69
C GLY A 55 0.76 -3.43 -12.78
N LEU A 56 0.30 -2.20 -13.04
CA LEU A 56 0.56 -1.06 -12.16
C LEU A 56 -0.55 -0.99 -11.10
N VAL A 57 -0.17 -1.06 -9.83
CA VAL A 57 -1.08 -0.94 -8.69
C VAL A 57 -0.73 0.31 -7.90
N GLU A 58 -1.71 1.20 -7.73
CA GLU A 58 -1.58 2.37 -6.87
C GLU A 58 -1.96 2.00 -5.44
N VAL A 59 -1.19 2.53 -4.49
CA VAL A 59 -1.50 2.44 -3.06
C VAL A 59 -1.62 3.84 -2.51
N GLU A 60 -2.77 4.14 -1.94
CA GLU A 60 -3.12 5.46 -1.40
C GLU A 60 -3.37 5.37 0.11
N GLU A 61 -3.29 6.51 0.80
CA GLU A 61 -3.88 6.63 2.12
C GLU A 61 -5.40 6.74 1.95
N HIS A 62 -6.14 5.83 2.59
CA HIS A 62 -7.54 5.55 2.27
C HIS A 62 -8.47 6.76 2.43
N GLU A 63 -8.27 7.59 3.45
CA GLU A 63 -9.18 8.70 3.74
C GLU A 63 -8.88 9.94 2.88
N SER A 64 -7.60 10.23 2.67
CA SER A 64 -7.14 11.42 1.95
C SER A 64 -6.96 11.19 0.45
N GLY A 65 -6.91 9.94 -0.01
CA GLY A 65 -6.58 9.59 -1.39
C GLY A 65 -5.14 9.95 -1.76
N ALA A 66 -4.28 10.21 -0.78
CA ALA A 66 -2.91 10.61 -1.05
C ALA A 66 -2.10 9.41 -1.57
N LEU A 67 -1.59 9.50 -2.80
CA LEU A 67 -0.75 8.46 -3.40
C LEU A 67 0.54 8.25 -2.60
N ILE A 68 0.71 7.04 -2.05
CA ILE A 68 1.87 6.64 -1.26
C ILE A 68 2.95 6.08 -2.17
N VAL A 69 2.59 5.09 -2.99
CA VAL A 69 3.51 4.34 -3.86
C VAL A 69 2.74 3.77 -5.07
N GLN A 70 3.47 3.59 -6.17
CA GLN A 70 3.01 2.82 -7.32
C GLN A 70 3.83 1.52 -7.40
N LEU A 71 3.16 0.38 -7.34
CA LEU A 71 3.78 -0.93 -7.47
C LEU A 71 3.71 -1.38 -8.93
N GLU A 72 4.86 -1.51 -9.58
CA GLU A 72 4.97 -2.17 -10.88
C GLU A 72 5.15 -3.68 -10.64
N VAL A 73 4.05 -4.41 -10.72
CA VAL A 73 3.99 -5.84 -10.43
C VAL A 73 4.25 -6.64 -11.70
N ARG A 74 5.28 -7.50 -11.67
CA ARG A 74 5.72 -8.32 -12.81
C ARG A 74 6.04 -9.76 -12.44
#